data_AF-A0A2H5UFV3-F1
#
_entry.id   AF-A0A2H5UFV3-F1
#
_cell.length_a   1.000
_cell.length_b   1.000
_cell.length_c   1.000
_cell.angle_alpha   90.00
_cell.angle_beta   90.00
_cell.angle_gamma   90.00
#
_symmetry.space_group_name_H-M   'P 1'
#
loop_
_entity.id
_entity.type
_entity.pdbx_description
1 polymer ?
#
loop_
_entity_poly.entity_id
_entity_poly.type
_entity_poly.pdbx_seq_one_letter_code
_entity_poly.pdbx_strand_id
1 'polypeptide(L)'
;MGRINSNRERKLKRLESNSIKSKQKKREKDKIIKHVKNRQNVSKNSDKKKVKNVEKQEEEILSKSESEKNSITSSDESLTDHYSIPKMKKQSKNTTANFAETMNKLLTAPVKPIYQNTPVLSRSKGIEREIDEAKLEYKARKAMTMEKKKLASKDRVKTDFATFDHERKLRKLATKGVVQLFNAINKSQKVTNDAIKAAGGETKLSSRDTEDVANMSKETFLDFLKGEK
;
A
#
# COMPACT_ATOMS: atom_id res chain seq x y z
N MET A 1 -54.06 -11.18 23.70
CA MET A 1 -54.05 -10.00 22.80
C MET A 1 -52.64 -9.43 22.63
N GLY A 2 -51.74 -10.08 21.85
CA GLY A 2 -50.34 -9.63 21.74
C GLY A 2 -49.65 -9.80 20.36
N ARG A 3 -50.35 -10.28 19.33
CA ARG A 3 -49.73 -10.61 18.02
C ARG A 3 -49.68 -9.43 17.03
N ILE A 4 -50.43 -8.36 17.28
CA ILE A 4 -50.56 -7.22 16.36
C ILE A 4 -49.33 -6.30 16.43
N ASN A 5 -48.64 -6.23 17.57
CA ASN A 5 -47.44 -5.40 17.74
C ASN A 5 -46.19 -5.99 17.06
N SER A 6 -46.09 -7.32 16.94
CA SER A 6 -44.92 -7.97 16.32
C SER A 6 -44.80 -7.70 14.81
N ASN A 7 -45.92 -7.65 14.09
CA ASN A 7 -45.90 -7.40 12.65
C ASN A 7 -45.59 -5.92 12.32
N ARG A 8 -46.07 -4.99 13.17
CA ARG A 8 -45.77 -3.56 13.03
C ARG A 8 -44.29 -3.28 13.28
N GLU A 9 -43.70 -3.88 14.31
CA GLU A 9 -42.25 -3.79 14.59
C GLU A 9 -41.39 -4.37 13.46
N ARG A 10 -41.76 -5.53 12.91
CA ARG A 10 -41.04 -6.11 11.75
C ARG A 10 -41.10 -5.21 10.52
N LYS A 11 -42.26 -4.58 10.27
CA LYS A 11 -42.42 -3.63 9.16
C LYS A 11 -41.54 -2.40 9.36
N LEU A 12 -41.48 -1.86 10.58
CA LEU A 12 -40.62 -0.72 10.90
C LEU A 12 -39.13 -1.05 10.76
N LYS A 13 -38.66 -2.20 11.29
CA LYS A 13 -37.27 -2.66 11.12
C LYS A 13 -36.89 -2.83 9.65
N ARG A 14 -37.82 -3.32 8.82
CA ARG A 14 -37.58 -3.47 7.37
C ARG A 14 -37.46 -2.11 6.67
N LEU A 15 -38.28 -1.13 7.05
CA LEU A 15 -38.18 0.24 6.50
C LEU A 15 -36.87 0.92 6.92
N GLU A 16 -36.42 0.74 8.16
CA GLU A 16 -35.12 1.23 8.63
C GLU A 16 -33.96 0.58 7.88
N SER A 17 -33.99 -0.74 7.68
CA SER A 17 -32.94 -1.45 6.91
C SER A 17 -32.87 -0.98 5.45
N ASN A 18 -34.02 -0.67 4.83
CA ASN A 18 -34.08 -0.13 3.47
C ASN A 18 -33.54 1.31 3.39
N SER A 19 -33.80 2.13 4.42
CA SER A 19 -33.26 3.49 4.54
C SER A 19 -31.73 3.49 4.73
N ILE A 20 -31.20 2.55 5.52
CA ILE A 20 -29.75 2.38 5.70
C ILE A 20 -29.10 1.92 4.39
N LYS A 21 -29.72 0.98 3.68
CA LYS A 21 -29.20 0.46 2.39
C LYS A 21 -29.23 1.52 1.28
N SER A 22 -30.24 2.40 1.25
CA SER A 22 -30.30 3.51 0.30
C SER A 22 -29.27 4.61 0.61
N LYS A 23 -29.02 4.92 1.89
CA LYS A 23 -27.97 5.85 2.33
C LYS A 23 -26.56 5.33 2.02
N GLN A 24 -26.30 4.04 2.19
CA GLN A 24 -25.02 3.43 1.82
C GLN A 24 -24.79 3.48 0.29
N LYS A 25 -25.81 3.18 -0.51
CA LYS A 25 -25.73 3.26 -1.98
C LYS A 25 -25.49 4.70 -2.49
N LYS A 26 -26.02 5.71 -1.80
CA LYS A 26 -25.75 7.13 -2.11
C LYS A 26 -24.29 7.51 -1.78
N ARG A 27 -23.77 7.06 -0.63
CA ARG A 27 -22.36 7.27 -0.23
C ARG A 27 -21.35 6.60 -1.18
N GLU A 28 -21.66 5.42 -1.72
CA GLU A 28 -20.82 4.78 -2.75
C GLU A 28 -20.82 5.57 -4.07
N LYS A 29 -21.99 6.03 -4.52
CA LYS A 29 -22.07 6.87 -5.74
C LYS A 29 -21.28 8.17 -5.59
N ASP A 30 -21.36 8.83 -4.43
CA ASP A 30 -20.62 10.08 -4.18
C ASP A 30 -19.10 9.86 -4.10
N LYS A 31 -18.64 8.69 -3.60
CA LYS A 31 -17.22 8.29 -3.61
C LYS A 31 -16.72 8.05 -5.04
N ILE A 32 -17.51 7.38 -5.89
CA ILE A 32 -17.17 7.13 -7.29
C ILE A 32 -17.06 8.45 -8.06
N ILE A 33 -18.00 9.38 -7.87
CA ILE A 33 -18.01 10.69 -8.55
C ILE A 33 -16.78 11.54 -8.14
N LYS A 34 -16.37 11.51 -6.87
CA LYS A 34 -15.15 12.19 -6.41
C LYS A 34 -13.88 11.59 -7.02
N HIS A 35 -13.80 10.26 -7.16
CA HIS A 35 -12.65 9.60 -7.75
C HIS A 35 -12.49 9.88 -9.26
N VAL A 36 -13.61 10.06 -9.97
CA VAL A 36 -13.61 10.45 -11.40
C VAL A 36 -13.18 11.91 -11.59
N LYS A 37 -13.65 12.84 -10.76
CA LYS A 37 -13.24 14.26 -10.82
C LYS A 37 -11.74 14.48 -10.53
N ASN A 38 -11.15 13.65 -9.65
CA ASN A 38 -9.72 13.74 -9.34
C ASN A 38 -8.83 13.21 -10.48
N ARG A 39 -9.32 12.26 -11.28
CA ARG A 39 -8.58 11.73 -12.45
C ARG A 39 -8.54 12.69 -13.63
N GLN A 40 -9.56 13.54 -13.81
CA GLN A 40 -9.60 14.51 -14.93
C GLN A 40 -8.69 15.73 -14.71
N ASN A 41 -8.38 16.10 -13.46
CA ASN A 41 -7.57 17.29 -13.15
C ASN A 41 -6.04 17.07 -13.23
N VAL A 42 -5.55 15.83 -13.19
CA VAL A 42 -4.10 15.55 -13.34
C VAL A 42 -3.66 15.53 -14.82
N SER A 43 -4.61 15.41 -15.75
CA SER A 43 -4.34 15.16 -17.17
C SER A 43 -4.05 16.40 -18.04
N LYS A 44 -4.00 17.63 -17.50
CA LYS A 44 -3.88 18.85 -18.34
C LYS A 44 -2.60 19.69 -18.18
N ASN A 45 -1.65 19.33 -17.31
CA ASN A 45 -0.56 20.26 -16.94
C ASN A 45 0.90 19.80 -17.13
N SER A 46 1.22 18.90 -18.06
CA SER A 46 2.64 18.73 -18.45
C SER A 46 2.84 18.22 -19.87
N ASP A 47 2.53 19.09 -20.83
CA ASP A 47 3.02 18.97 -22.20
C ASP A 47 4.33 19.77 -22.39
N LYS A 48 5.27 19.17 -23.12
CA LYS A 48 6.45 19.76 -23.83
C LYS A 48 7.76 19.98 -23.04
N LYS A 49 8.72 19.05 -23.20
CA LYS A 49 10.06 19.34 -23.77
C LYS A 49 10.92 18.07 -24.00
N LYS A 50 11.55 18.04 -25.19
CA LYS A 50 12.71 17.25 -25.66
C LYS A 50 12.55 15.76 -26.00
N VAL A 51 12.37 15.52 -27.31
CA VAL A 51 12.82 14.32 -28.03
C VAL A 51 14.21 14.64 -28.61
N LYS A 52 15.23 13.86 -28.23
CA LYS A 52 16.45 13.44 -28.97
C LYS A 52 17.49 12.90 -27.96
N ASN A 53 18.15 11.80 -28.34
CA ASN A 53 19.16 10.98 -27.63
C ASN A 53 18.67 9.88 -26.67
N VAL A 54 18.46 8.68 -27.21
CA VAL A 54 18.62 7.40 -26.47
C VAL A 54 19.32 6.38 -27.38
N GLU A 55 20.59 6.61 -27.66
CA GLU A 55 21.57 5.56 -27.92
C GLU A 55 22.70 5.81 -26.91
N LYS A 56 23.13 4.78 -26.17
CA LYS A 56 24.03 4.80 -24.98
C LYS A 56 23.39 5.16 -23.63
N GLN A 57 22.41 4.38 -23.15
CA GLN A 57 22.16 4.22 -21.70
C GLN A 57 21.49 2.85 -21.43
N GLU A 58 22.17 1.74 -21.70
CA GLU A 58 21.66 0.39 -21.36
C GLU A 58 22.47 -0.36 -20.28
N GLU A 59 23.55 0.22 -19.74
CA GLU A 59 24.36 -0.44 -18.70
C GLU A 59 24.17 0.07 -17.26
N GLU A 60 23.31 1.06 -17.01
CA GLU A 60 23.18 1.66 -15.67
C GLU A 60 21.76 1.59 -15.08
N ILE A 61 21.07 0.46 -15.28
CA ILE A 61 19.77 0.21 -14.63
C ILE A 61 19.77 -1.19 -14.01
N LEU A 62 20.74 -1.49 -13.14
CA LEU A 62 20.66 -2.61 -12.21
C LEU A 62 21.56 -2.42 -10.98
N SER A 63 21.33 -1.37 -10.20
CA SER A 63 21.95 -1.22 -8.87
C SER A 63 21.17 -0.26 -7.94
N LYS A 64 19.83 -0.32 -7.94
CA LYS A 64 19.04 0.47 -6.98
C LYS A 64 17.83 -0.26 -6.41
N SER A 65 18.14 -1.20 -5.52
CA SER A 65 17.29 -1.75 -4.45
C SER A 65 18.28 -2.57 -3.60
N GLU A 66 18.66 -2.22 -2.37
CA GLU A 66 17.89 -1.69 -1.27
C GLU A 66 18.76 -0.87 -0.30
N SER A 67 18.25 0.27 0.12
CA SER A 67 18.52 0.84 1.44
C SER A 67 17.37 1.79 1.77
N GLU A 68 16.16 1.23 1.85
CA GLU A 68 15.07 1.96 2.51
C GLU A 68 15.25 1.81 4.01
N LYS A 69 15.90 2.81 4.61
CA LYS A 69 15.78 3.06 6.04
C LYS A 69 14.31 3.34 6.32
N ASN A 70 13.62 2.37 6.92
CA ASN A 70 12.31 2.57 7.51
C ASN A 70 12.44 3.63 8.62
N SER A 71 12.19 4.89 8.25
CA SER A 71 11.77 5.93 9.17
C SER A 71 10.40 5.53 9.70
N ILE A 72 10.34 5.02 10.92
CA ILE A 72 9.08 4.88 11.63
C ILE A 72 8.65 6.28 12.08
N THR A 73 8.00 7.01 11.17
CA THR A 73 7.23 8.20 11.52
C THR A 73 5.98 7.72 12.24
N SER A 74 6.08 7.59 13.57
CA SER A 74 4.93 7.47 14.44
C SER A 74 4.24 8.84 14.47
N SER A 75 3.35 9.08 13.52
CA SER A 75 2.36 10.16 13.60
C SER A 75 1.35 9.78 14.68
N ASP A 76 1.66 10.17 15.91
CA ASP A 76 0.70 10.21 17.01
C ASP A 76 -0.19 11.44 16.81
N GLU A 77 -1.31 11.23 16.13
CA GLU A 77 -2.37 12.23 16.01
C GLU A 77 -3.22 12.15 17.29
N SER A 78 -2.82 12.95 18.27
CA SER A 78 -3.55 13.09 19.52
C SER A 78 -4.90 13.80 19.28
N LEU A 79 -5.96 12.99 19.23
CA LEU A 79 -7.33 13.47 19.45
C LEU A 79 -7.47 13.89 20.91
N THR A 80 -7.46 15.21 21.13
CA THR A 80 -7.76 15.82 22.42
C THR A 80 -9.23 15.64 22.75
N ASP A 81 -9.56 14.58 23.49
CA ASP A 81 -10.80 14.50 24.26
C ASP A 81 -10.50 14.83 25.73
N HIS A 82 -11.15 15.90 26.20
CA HIS A 82 -11.10 16.39 27.57
C HIS A 82 -11.73 15.39 28.55
N TYR A 83 -10.89 14.62 29.24
CA TYR A 83 -11.21 14.09 30.57
C TYR A 83 -10.01 14.32 31.50
N SER A 84 -10.26 14.96 32.64
CA SER A 84 -9.23 15.34 33.62
C SER A 84 -8.54 14.10 34.20
N ILE A 85 -7.32 13.83 33.74
CA ILE A 85 -6.43 12.82 34.33
C ILE A 85 -5.78 13.45 35.58
N PRO A 86 -5.84 12.80 36.77
CA PRO A 86 -5.13 13.29 37.94
C PRO A 86 -3.63 13.30 37.66
N LYS A 87 -2.99 14.46 37.86
CA LYS A 87 -1.55 14.68 37.64
C LYS A 87 -0.76 13.69 38.50
N MET A 88 -0.24 12.61 37.90
CA MET A 88 0.78 11.80 38.53
C MET A 88 2.01 12.68 38.78
N LYS A 89 2.54 12.64 40.01
CA LYS A 89 3.75 13.37 40.40
C LYS A 89 4.87 13.03 39.41
N LYS A 90 5.41 14.05 38.74
CA LYS A 90 6.63 13.93 37.94
C LYS A 90 7.72 13.39 38.86
N GLN A 91 8.24 12.19 38.56
CA GLN A 91 9.44 11.66 39.19
C GLN A 91 10.54 12.72 39.02
N SER A 92 11.14 13.14 40.14
CA SER A 92 12.14 14.21 40.17
C SER A 92 13.30 13.88 39.23
N LYS A 93 13.76 14.91 38.51
CA LYS A 93 14.93 14.85 37.62
C LYS A 93 16.08 14.12 38.33
N ASN A 94 16.71 13.17 37.66
CA ASN A 94 17.90 12.47 38.14
C ASN A 94 19.04 13.49 38.31
N THR A 95 19.20 14.03 39.52
CA THR A 95 20.34 14.87 39.88
C THR A 95 21.56 13.99 40.14
N THR A 96 22.75 14.55 40.00
CA THR A 96 24.01 13.87 40.35
C THR A 96 24.06 13.49 41.84
N ALA A 97 23.35 14.23 42.70
CA ALA A 97 23.17 13.90 44.11
C ALA A 97 22.39 12.58 44.30
N ASN A 98 21.28 12.38 43.59
CA ASN A 98 20.53 11.11 43.62
C ASN A 98 21.36 9.94 43.07
N PHE A 99 22.26 10.20 42.11
CA PHE A 99 23.21 9.21 41.64
C PHE A 99 24.26 8.84 42.70
N ALA A 100 24.82 9.83 43.41
CA ALA A 100 25.77 9.59 44.49
C ALA A 100 25.13 8.84 45.68
N GLU A 101 23.91 9.20 46.06
CA GLU A 101 23.13 8.50 47.09
C GLU A 101 22.82 7.05 46.70
N THR A 102 22.45 6.80 45.43
CA THR A 102 22.22 5.43 44.94
C THR A 102 23.52 4.63 44.90
N MET A 103 24.65 5.21 44.48
CA MET A 103 25.95 4.54 44.54
C MET A 103 26.39 4.23 45.97
N ASN A 104 26.23 5.17 46.92
CA ASN A 104 26.50 4.91 48.33
C ASN A 104 25.60 3.80 48.89
N LYS A 105 24.31 3.78 48.52
CA LYS A 105 23.37 2.71 48.89
C LYS A 105 23.75 1.36 48.29
N LEU A 106 24.25 1.32 47.05
CA LEU A 106 24.72 0.09 46.40
C LEU A 106 26.00 -0.46 47.04
N LEU A 107 26.90 0.40 47.50
CA LEU A 107 28.14 0.02 48.18
C LEU A 107 27.91 -0.41 49.64
N THR A 108 26.93 0.18 50.32
CA THR A 108 26.63 -0.11 51.73
C THR A 108 25.62 -1.24 51.94
N ALA A 109 24.84 -1.59 50.91
CA ALA A 109 23.86 -2.68 51.00
C ALA A 109 24.55 -4.06 51.09
N PRO A 110 24.19 -4.91 52.07
CA PRO A 110 24.76 -6.23 52.18
C PRO A 110 24.35 -7.10 50.98
N VAL A 111 25.33 -7.71 50.33
CA VAL A 111 25.12 -8.62 49.19
C VAL A 111 24.98 -10.05 49.72
N LYS A 112 23.97 -10.79 49.23
CA LYS A 112 23.84 -12.22 49.55
C LYS A 112 25.01 -12.99 48.93
N PRO A 113 25.55 -14.04 49.59
CA PRO A 113 26.73 -14.79 49.12
C PRO A 113 26.59 -15.32 47.68
N ILE A 114 25.36 -15.64 47.27
CA ILE A 114 25.01 -16.12 45.92
C ILE A 114 25.31 -15.09 44.82
N TYR A 115 25.29 -13.78 45.15
CA TYR A 115 25.42 -12.68 44.18
C TYR A 115 26.74 -11.90 44.30
N GLN A 116 27.72 -12.41 45.07
CA GLN A 116 29.00 -11.71 45.30
C GLN A 116 29.85 -11.59 44.03
N ASN A 117 29.72 -12.55 43.11
CA ASN A 117 30.53 -12.63 41.89
C ASN A 117 29.80 -12.09 40.64
N THR A 118 28.59 -11.54 40.79
CA THR A 118 27.78 -11.04 39.66
C THR A 118 27.74 -9.52 39.62
N PRO A 119 27.87 -8.88 38.45
CA PRO A 119 27.79 -7.42 38.34
C PRO A 119 26.41 -6.92 38.76
N VAL A 120 26.40 -5.78 39.47
CA VAL A 120 25.20 -5.24 40.18
C VAL A 120 24.01 -5.00 39.24
N LEU A 121 24.25 -4.62 37.98
CA LEU A 121 23.22 -4.35 36.99
C LEU A 121 22.56 -5.60 36.37
N SER A 122 23.18 -6.78 36.44
CA SER A 122 22.54 -8.05 36.02
C SER A 122 21.53 -8.55 37.05
N ARG A 123 21.50 -7.98 38.27
CA ARG A 123 20.58 -8.42 39.32
C ARG A 123 19.13 -7.99 39.05
N SER A 124 18.92 -6.93 38.28
CA SER A 124 17.58 -6.49 37.88
C SER A 124 17.04 -7.39 36.78
N LYS A 125 16.31 -8.43 37.19
CA LYS A 125 15.64 -9.38 36.28
C LYS A 125 14.59 -8.75 35.35
N GLY A 126 14.22 -7.48 35.55
CA GLY A 126 13.30 -6.77 34.66
C GLY A 126 13.88 -6.61 33.26
N ILE A 127 15.10 -6.07 33.17
CA ILE A 127 15.79 -5.81 31.89
C ILE A 127 16.11 -7.12 31.17
N GLU A 128 16.54 -8.16 31.90
CA GLU A 128 16.80 -9.48 31.31
C GLU A 128 15.51 -10.11 30.74
N ARG A 129 14.40 -10.04 31.48
CA ARG A 129 13.09 -10.51 30.99
C ARG A 129 12.62 -9.73 29.78
N GLU A 130 12.72 -8.40 29.79
CA GLU A 130 12.34 -7.56 28.63
C GLU A 130 13.18 -7.89 27.39
N ILE A 131 14.48 -8.12 27.55
CA ILE A 131 15.37 -8.53 26.45
C ILE A 131 14.97 -9.91 25.93
N ASP A 132 14.68 -10.87 26.81
CA ASP A 132 14.31 -12.22 26.41
C ASP A 132 12.90 -12.27 25.78
N GLU A 133 11.95 -11.51 26.32
CA GLU A 133 10.63 -11.30 25.74
C GLU A 133 10.73 -10.64 24.35
N ALA A 134 11.56 -9.61 24.18
CA ALA A 134 11.79 -8.98 22.89
C ALA A 134 12.44 -9.95 21.88
N LYS A 135 13.38 -10.79 22.30
CA LYS A 135 13.95 -11.85 21.45
C LYS A 135 12.90 -12.88 21.05
N LEU A 136 12.03 -13.28 21.98
CA LEU A 136 10.94 -14.22 21.70
C LEU A 136 9.90 -13.61 20.76
N GLU A 137 9.51 -12.36 20.98
CA GLU A 137 8.59 -11.64 20.10
C GLU A 137 9.20 -11.48 18.70
N TYR A 138 10.48 -11.14 18.60
CA TYR A 138 11.17 -11.05 17.31
C TYR A 138 11.15 -12.39 16.56
N LYS A 139 11.44 -13.50 17.25
CA LYS A 139 11.37 -14.86 16.67
C LYS A 139 9.95 -15.19 16.21
N ALA A 140 8.94 -14.88 17.03
CA ALA A 140 7.54 -15.10 16.69
C ALA A 140 7.12 -14.28 15.46
N ARG A 141 7.43 -12.98 15.43
CA ARG A 141 7.17 -12.12 14.26
C ARG A 141 7.88 -12.62 13.01
N LYS A 142 9.13 -13.08 13.15
CA LYS A 142 9.89 -13.67 12.04
C LYS A 142 9.25 -14.96 11.53
N ALA A 143 8.79 -15.83 12.43
CA ALA A 143 8.07 -17.05 12.03
C ALA A 143 6.78 -16.73 11.28
N MET A 144 5.96 -15.80 11.79
CA MET A 144 4.71 -15.36 11.15
C MET A 144 4.95 -14.73 9.78
N THR A 145 5.98 -13.89 9.64
CA THR A 145 6.32 -13.30 8.33
C THR A 145 6.85 -14.34 7.35
N MET A 146 7.64 -15.31 7.81
CA MET A 146 8.11 -16.41 6.98
C MET A 146 6.96 -17.30 6.52
N GLU A 147 5.97 -17.59 7.37
CA GLU A 147 4.77 -18.34 7.00
C GLU A 147 3.94 -17.58 5.95
N LYS A 148 3.67 -16.28 6.18
CA LYS A 148 2.99 -15.44 5.19
C LYS A 148 3.71 -15.42 3.83
N LYS A 149 5.05 -15.33 3.86
CA LYS A 149 5.87 -15.41 2.64
C LYS A 149 5.77 -16.77 1.96
N LYS A 150 5.79 -17.87 2.72
CA LYS A 150 5.62 -19.25 2.20
C LYS A 150 4.26 -19.44 1.55
N LEU A 151 3.19 -18.94 2.17
CA LEU A 151 1.84 -18.98 1.58
C LEU A 151 1.77 -18.19 0.27
N ALA A 152 2.35 -16.98 0.24
CA ALA A 152 2.40 -16.16 -0.97
C ALA A 152 3.31 -16.75 -2.07
N SER A 153 4.31 -17.56 -1.72
CA SER A 153 5.22 -18.19 -2.67
C SER A 153 4.82 -19.61 -3.08
N LYS A 154 3.72 -20.17 -2.55
CA LYS A 154 3.35 -21.57 -2.77
C LYS A 154 3.20 -21.91 -4.26
N ASP A 155 2.67 -20.99 -5.04
CA ASP A 155 2.39 -21.20 -6.47
C ASP A 155 3.49 -20.59 -7.38
N ARG A 156 4.55 -20.02 -6.79
CA ARG A 156 5.62 -19.35 -7.54
C ARG A 156 6.92 -20.15 -7.49
N VAL A 157 7.37 -20.61 -8.65
CA VAL A 157 8.70 -21.21 -8.82
C VAL A 157 9.77 -20.12 -8.67
N LYS A 158 10.71 -20.31 -7.74
CA LYS A 158 11.86 -19.42 -7.57
C LYS A 158 12.89 -19.77 -8.63
N THR A 159 13.39 -18.76 -9.35
CA THR A 159 14.40 -18.94 -10.39
C THR A 159 15.77 -19.16 -9.77
N ASP A 160 16.48 -20.19 -10.22
CA ASP A 160 17.87 -20.45 -9.85
C ASP A 160 18.84 -19.68 -10.74
N PHE A 161 20.06 -19.45 -10.26
CA PHE A 161 21.08 -18.65 -10.96
C PHE A 161 21.40 -19.18 -12.37
N ALA A 162 21.37 -20.49 -12.60
CA ALA A 162 21.57 -21.08 -13.93
C ALA A 162 20.43 -20.80 -14.93
N THR A 163 19.20 -20.64 -14.43
CA THR A 163 17.99 -20.39 -15.26
C THR A 163 17.66 -18.91 -15.40
N PHE A 164 18.35 -18.04 -14.65
CA PHE A 164 18.03 -16.62 -14.53
C PHE A 164 18.07 -15.89 -15.88
N ASP A 165 19.05 -16.21 -16.74
CA ASP A 165 19.17 -15.55 -18.04
C ASP A 165 18.05 -15.94 -19.01
N HIS A 166 17.64 -17.21 -19.00
CA HIS A 166 16.52 -17.69 -19.81
C HIS A 166 15.21 -17.04 -19.36
N GLU A 167 14.95 -17.03 -18.05
CA GLU A 167 13.79 -16.36 -17.48
C GLU A 167 13.79 -14.85 -17.77
N ARG A 168 14.96 -14.18 -17.70
CA ARG A 168 15.09 -12.76 -18.04
C ARG A 168 14.73 -12.51 -19.51
N LYS A 169 15.12 -13.40 -20.42
CA LYS A 169 14.73 -13.32 -21.84
C LYS A 169 13.22 -13.50 -22.01
N LEU A 170 12.60 -14.47 -21.34
CA LEU A 170 11.15 -14.68 -21.37
C LEU A 170 10.38 -13.47 -20.84
N ARG A 171 10.83 -12.90 -19.70
CA ARG A 171 10.25 -11.67 -19.15
C ARG A 171 10.33 -10.51 -20.13
N LYS A 172 11.49 -10.30 -20.76
CA LYS A 172 11.68 -9.25 -21.78
C LYS A 172 10.79 -9.48 -23.00
N LEU A 173 10.59 -10.72 -23.42
CA LEU A 173 9.73 -11.06 -24.55
C LEU A 173 8.26 -10.80 -24.22
N ALA A 174 7.80 -11.20 -23.03
CA ALA A 174 6.46 -10.91 -22.55
C ALA A 174 6.20 -9.40 -22.40
N THR A 175 7.16 -8.64 -21.84
CA THR A 175 7.02 -7.18 -21.72
C THR A 175 7.00 -6.51 -23.08
N LYS A 176 7.83 -6.94 -24.04
CA LYS A 176 7.80 -6.46 -25.43
C LYS A 176 6.42 -6.69 -26.06
N GLY A 177 5.81 -7.86 -25.87
CA GLY A 177 4.46 -8.15 -26.35
C GLY A 177 3.40 -7.24 -25.74
N VAL A 178 3.41 -7.07 -24.40
CA VAL A 178 2.47 -6.17 -23.70
C VAL A 178 2.63 -4.73 -24.16
N VAL A 179 3.87 -4.24 -24.33
CA VAL A 179 4.15 -2.88 -24.82
C VAL A 179 3.69 -2.71 -26.27
N GLN A 180 3.88 -3.72 -27.12
CA GLN A 180 3.41 -3.68 -28.51
C GLN A 180 1.88 -3.57 -28.58
N LEU A 181 1.16 -4.36 -27.78
CA LEU A 181 -0.30 -4.28 -27.67
C LEU A 181 -0.75 -2.91 -27.16
N PHE A 182 -0.14 -2.41 -26.09
CA PHE A 182 -0.48 -1.11 -25.52
C PHE A 182 -0.25 0.03 -26.53
N ASN A 183 0.87 0.00 -27.25
CA ASN A 183 1.18 1.00 -28.26
C ASN A 183 0.23 0.93 -29.46
N ALA A 184 -0.14 -0.28 -29.91
CA ALA A 184 -1.11 -0.46 -30.98
C ALA A 184 -2.51 0.04 -30.58
N ILE A 185 -2.98 -0.26 -29.35
CA ILE A 185 -4.25 0.26 -28.82
C ILE A 185 -4.23 1.79 -28.75
N ASN A 186 -3.15 2.36 -28.24
CA ASN A 186 -3.02 3.82 -28.14
C ASN A 186 -2.98 4.49 -29.51
N LYS A 187 -2.34 3.87 -30.50
CA LYS A 187 -2.33 4.37 -31.89
C LYS A 187 -3.71 4.31 -32.51
N SER A 188 -4.41 3.16 -32.43
CA SER A 188 -5.76 3.04 -33.00
C SER A 188 -6.73 4.03 -32.38
N GLN A 189 -6.73 4.15 -31.04
CA GLN A 189 -7.57 5.13 -30.35
C GLN A 189 -7.23 6.57 -30.73
N LYS A 190 -5.95 6.92 -30.90
CA LYS A 190 -5.56 8.27 -31.35
C LYS A 190 -6.06 8.54 -32.76
N VAL A 191 -5.83 7.62 -33.69
CA VAL A 191 -6.30 7.75 -35.08
C VAL A 191 -7.82 7.89 -35.15
N THR A 192 -8.57 7.06 -34.42
CA THR A 192 -10.04 7.19 -34.39
C THR A 192 -10.50 8.50 -33.77
N ASN A 193 -9.89 8.94 -32.67
CA ASN A 193 -10.23 10.21 -32.03
C ASN A 193 -9.89 11.40 -32.93
N ASP A 194 -8.76 11.36 -33.65
CA ASP A 194 -8.36 12.43 -34.54
C ASP A 194 -9.23 12.46 -35.81
N ALA A 195 -9.66 11.30 -36.32
CA ALA A 195 -10.69 11.21 -37.37
C ALA A 195 -12.04 11.78 -36.92
N ILE A 196 -12.50 11.46 -35.70
CA ILE A 196 -13.75 11.99 -35.13
C ILE A 196 -13.66 13.52 -34.94
N LYS A 197 -12.51 14.03 -34.49
CA LYS A 197 -12.28 15.48 -34.36
C LYS A 197 -12.27 16.16 -35.73
N ALA A 198 -11.61 15.57 -36.73
CA ALA A 198 -11.56 16.10 -38.09
C ALA A 198 -12.95 16.11 -38.76
N ALA A 199 -13.80 15.13 -38.44
CA ALA A 199 -15.18 15.05 -38.93
C ALA A 199 -16.18 16.01 -38.22
N GLY A 200 -15.70 16.92 -37.36
CA GLY A 200 -16.54 17.99 -36.80
C GLY A 200 -16.96 17.83 -35.33
N GLY A 201 -16.45 16.83 -34.62
CA GLY A 201 -16.56 16.71 -33.15
C GLY A 201 -17.94 16.28 -32.63
N GLU A 202 -17.98 15.15 -31.91
CA GLU A 202 -19.08 14.65 -31.07
C GLU A 202 -20.51 14.87 -31.60
N THR A 203 -20.76 14.63 -32.89
CA THR A 203 -22.13 14.30 -33.29
C THR A 203 -22.51 13.03 -32.54
N LYS A 204 -23.66 13.03 -31.85
CA LYS A 204 -24.18 11.84 -31.15
C LYS A 204 -24.35 10.72 -32.18
N LEU A 205 -23.35 9.86 -32.26
CA LEU A 205 -23.38 8.65 -33.07
C LEU A 205 -24.60 7.83 -32.64
N SER A 206 -25.40 7.37 -33.61
CA SER A 206 -26.47 6.43 -33.30
C SER A 206 -25.86 5.12 -32.78
N SER A 207 -26.64 4.29 -32.10
CA SER A 207 -26.15 3.00 -31.61
C SER A 207 -25.57 2.10 -32.71
N ARG A 208 -25.93 2.31 -33.98
CA ARG A 208 -25.34 1.57 -35.12
C ARG A 208 -23.97 2.13 -35.47
N ASP A 209 -23.86 3.45 -35.58
CA ASP A 209 -22.61 4.14 -35.88
C ASP A 209 -21.54 3.90 -34.81
N THR A 210 -21.94 3.76 -33.53
CA THR A 210 -21.00 3.41 -32.46
C THR A 210 -20.40 2.02 -32.62
N GLU A 211 -21.19 1.04 -33.07
CA GLU A 211 -20.71 -0.32 -33.30
C GLU A 211 -19.82 -0.39 -34.54
N ASP A 212 -20.16 0.36 -35.59
CA ASP A 212 -19.33 0.46 -36.79
C ASP A 212 -18.00 1.14 -36.51
N VAL A 213 -17.97 2.24 -35.76
CA VAL A 213 -16.73 2.88 -35.29
C VAL A 213 -15.93 1.93 -34.40
N ALA A 214 -16.60 1.16 -33.54
CA ALA A 214 -15.93 0.16 -32.72
C ALA A 214 -15.31 -0.95 -33.59
N ASN A 215 -16.00 -1.43 -34.62
CA ASN A 215 -15.48 -2.43 -35.54
C ASN A 215 -14.30 -1.89 -36.36
N MET A 216 -14.38 -0.66 -36.88
CA MET A 216 -13.26 0.00 -37.56
C MET A 216 -12.07 0.23 -36.63
N SER A 217 -12.31 0.54 -35.35
CA SER A 217 -11.25 0.67 -34.34
C SER A 217 -10.55 -0.66 -34.00
N LYS A 218 -11.27 -1.79 -34.13
CA LYS A 218 -10.71 -3.14 -33.93
C LYS A 218 -9.88 -3.56 -35.14
N GLU A 219 -10.38 -3.33 -36.36
CA GLU A 219 -9.64 -3.67 -37.58
C GLU A 219 -8.35 -2.84 -37.70
N THR A 220 -8.42 -1.52 -37.46
CA THR A 220 -7.24 -0.64 -37.43
C THR A 220 -6.22 -1.04 -36.35
N PHE A 221 -6.70 -1.52 -35.19
CA PHE A 221 -5.83 -2.09 -34.17
C PHE A 221 -5.11 -3.36 -34.63
N LEU A 222 -5.83 -4.27 -35.28
CA LEU A 222 -5.26 -5.51 -35.81
C LEU A 222 -4.27 -5.24 -36.95
N ASP A 223 -4.51 -4.19 -37.75
CA ASP A 223 -3.60 -3.76 -38.81
C ASP A 223 -2.25 -3.28 -38.24
N PHE A 224 -2.29 -2.42 -37.21
CA PHE A 224 -1.07 -2.01 -36.50
C PHE A 224 -0.32 -3.16 -35.81
N LEU A 225 -1.00 -4.27 -35.49
CA LEU A 225 -0.38 -5.46 -34.91
C LEU A 225 0.25 -6.40 -35.94
N LYS A 226 -0.40 -6.57 -37.10
CA LYS A 226 0.12 -7.38 -38.21
C LYS A 226 1.41 -6.79 -38.79
N GLY A 227 1.65 -5.51 -38.49
CA GLY A 227 2.78 -4.76 -38.99
C GLY A 227 2.50 -4.39 -40.42
N GLU A 228 2.19 -3.11 -40.66
CA GLU A 228 2.37 -2.52 -41.98
C GLU A 228 3.81 -2.87 -42.42
N LYS A 229 3.93 -3.79 -43.38
CA LYS A 229 5.17 -4.04 -44.10
C LYS A 229 5.30 -2.98 -45.19
#